data_AF-A0A2E5PVJ7-F1
#
_entry.id   AF-A0A2E5PVJ7-F1
#
_cell.length_a   1.000
_cell.length_b   1.000
_cell.length_c   1.000
_cell.angle_alpha   90.00
_cell.angle_beta   90.00
_cell.angle_gamma   90.00
#
_symmetry.space_group_name_H-M   'P 1'
#
loop_
_entity.id
_entity.type
_entity.pdbx_description
1 polymer ?
#
loop_
_entity_poly.entity_id
_entity_poly.type
_entity_poly.pdbx_seq_one_letter_code
_entity_poly.pdbx_strand_id
1 'polypeptide(L)'
;NPKTYGLVFSPFRIWDYGMEPTFWAPTIYVAARPMDGGLVNYHVDQDLSRDQMLRQSFLQYQLVGIGEEMLFRGVIQRSLFNLYSKGFSKGFSRWSSILTASALFGAAHTGQGFTATPAAAFIMGVYFGWLYHPADGEFNLVEPIAVHSWWDTILVHRMISESQFTERSEGETAKNANLSTGSRFYPLFGLRVRF
;
A
#
# COMPACT_ATOMS: atom_id res chain seq x y z
N ASN A 1 18.16 0.91 18.61
CA ASN A 1 17.85 -0.54 18.48
C ASN A 1 18.18 -0.98 17.06
N PRO A 2 19.35 -1.60 16.82
CA PRO A 2 19.82 -1.97 15.47
C PRO A 2 18.88 -2.94 14.74
N LYS A 3 18.12 -3.77 15.46
CA LYS A 3 17.14 -4.69 14.87
C LYS A 3 15.96 -3.96 14.22
N THR A 4 15.58 -2.79 14.73
CA THR A 4 14.49 -1.97 14.16
C THR A 4 14.93 -1.25 12.89
N TYR A 5 16.17 -0.77 12.81
CA TYR A 5 16.69 -0.13 11.59
C TYR A 5 16.78 -1.12 10.41
N GLY A 6 17.02 -2.41 10.69
CA GLY A 6 17.01 -3.46 9.67
C GLY A 6 15.65 -3.68 9.01
N LEU A 7 14.53 -3.23 9.62
CA LEU A 7 13.19 -3.38 9.04
C LEU A 7 12.95 -2.45 7.85
N VAL A 8 13.69 -1.33 7.76
CA VAL A 8 13.62 -0.43 6.60
C VAL A 8 14.07 -1.13 5.32
N PHE A 9 14.96 -2.13 5.45
CA PHE A 9 15.43 -2.93 4.33
C PHE A 9 14.55 -4.16 4.05
N SER A 10 13.45 -4.38 4.78
CA SER A 10 12.57 -5.54 4.59
C SER A 10 12.16 -5.78 3.14
N PRO A 11 11.84 -4.76 2.32
CA PRO A 11 11.51 -5.01 0.92
C PRO A 11 12.63 -5.60 0.07
N PHE A 12 13.88 -5.55 0.54
CA PHE A 12 15.04 -6.07 -0.20
C PHE A 12 15.68 -7.28 0.48
N ARG A 13 15.10 -7.75 1.58
CA ARG A 13 15.54 -8.95 2.30
C ARG A 13 14.98 -10.21 1.62
N ILE A 14 15.20 -10.35 0.32
CA ILE A 14 14.62 -11.40 -0.53
C ILE A 14 14.96 -12.80 -0.01
N TRP A 15 16.10 -12.99 0.67
CA TRP A 15 16.45 -14.25 1.30
C TRP A 15 15.50 -14.69 2.43
N ASP A 16 14.72 -13.78 3.01
CA ASP A 16 13.79 -14.08 4.11
C ASP A 16 12.39 -14.50 3.64
N TYR A 17 12.00 -14.22 2.40
CA TYR A 17 10.65 -14.51 1.88
C TYR A 17 10.60 -14.87 0.40
N GLY A 18 11.73 -14.85 -0.32
CA GLY A 18 11.78 -15.02 -1.77
C GLY A 18 11.43 -16.43 -2.25
N MET A 19 11.29 -17.39 -1.34
CA MET A 19 10.77 -18.73 -1.63
C MET A 19 9.31 -18.90 -1.19
N GLU A 20 8.75 -17.92 -0.50
CA GLU A 20 7.42 -18.01 0.10
C GLU A 20 6.34 -17.74 -0.95
N PRO A 21 5.38 -18.66 -1.18
CA PRO A 21 4.26 -18.44 -2.08
C PRO A 21 3.40 -17.25 -1.66
N THR A 22 3.38 -16.95 -0.36
CA THR A 22 2.71 -15.77 0.21
C THR A 22 3.33 -14.47 -0.30
N PHE A 23 4.62 -14.41 -0.59
CA PHE A 23 5.17 -13.24 -1.29
C PHE A 23 4.77 -13.20 -2.77
N TRP A 24 4.92 -14.32 -3.48
CA TRP A 24 4.78 -14.36 -4.94
C TRP A 24 3.35 -14.32 -5.44
N ALA A 25 2.40 -14.96 -4.75
CA ALA A 25 1.01 -15.00 -5.19
C ALA A 25 0.39 -13.60 -5.36
N PRO A 26 0.45 -12.68 -4.37
CA PRO A 26 -0.08 -11.33 -4.54
C PRO A 26 0.73 -10.53 -5.57
N THR A 27 2.06 -10.59 -5.54
CA THR A 27 2.91 -9.80 -6.45
C THR A 27 2.73 -10.21 -7.93
N ILE A 28 2.60 -11.51 -8.21
CA ILE A 28 2.29 -12.01 -9.56
C ILE A 28 0.87 -11.62 -9.96
N TYR A 29 -0.11 -11.76 -9.06
CA TYR A 29 -1.49 -11.36 -9.35
C TYR A 29 -1.57 -9.90 -9.78
N VAL A 30 -0.91 -8.99 -9.05
CA VAL A 30 -0.94 -7.56 -9.40
C VAL A 30 -0.11 -7.24 -10.64
N ALA A 31 0.95 -8.01 -10.93
CA ALA A 31 1.72 -7.87 -12.16
C ALA A 31 0.96 -8.33 -13.41
N ALA A 32 0.12 -9.37 -13.29
CA ALA A 32 -0.50 -10.04 -14.43
C ALA A 32 -1.98 -9.63 -14.68
N ARG A 33 -2.68 -9.09 -13.68
CA ARG A 33 -4.10 -8.72 -13.83
C ARG A 33 -4.27 -7.67 -14.93
N PRO A 34 -5.27 -7.80 -15.84
CA PRO A 34 -5.59 -6.75 -16.78
C PRO A 34 -5.87 -5.42 -16.05
N MET A 35 -5.39 -4.33 -16.63
CA MET A 35 -5.63 -2.98 -16.13
C MET A 35 -6.28 -2.15 -17.22
N ASP A 36 -7.28 -1.37 -16.83
CA ASP A 36 -7.99 -0.46 -17.73
C ASP A 36 -7.21 0.86 -17.90
N GLY A 37 -5.87 0.78 -18.07
CA GLY A 37 -4.98 1.95 -18.10
C GLY A 37 -5.37 2.98 -19.16
N GLY A 38 -5.84 2.52 -20.33
CA GLY A 38 -6.33 3.38 -21.40
C GLY A 38 -7.62 4.15 -21.08
N LEU A 39 -8.32 3.83 -19.98
CA LEU A 39 -9.53 4.54 -19.53
C LEU A 39 -9.22 5.64 -18.49
N VAL A 40 -7.95 5.81 -18.09
CA VAL A 40 -7.52 6.79 -17.10
C VAL A 40 -6.59 7.82 -17.74
N ASN A 41 -6.95 9.10 -17.62
CA ASN A 41 -6.15 10.23 -18.10
C ASN A 41 -5.71 11.13 -16.95
N TYR A 42 -4.45 11.06 -16.52
CA TYR A 42 -3.97 11.88 -15.42
C TYR A 42 -3.67 13.32 -15.84
N HIS A 43 -4.17 14.28 -15.06
CA HIS A 43 -3.85 15.69 -15.23
C HIS A 43 -2.62 16.03 -14.37
N VAL A 44 -1.50 16.38 -15.00
CA VAL A 44 -0.20 16.57 -14.36
C VAL A 44 0.34 17.99 -14.53
N ASP A 45 1.22 18.41 -13.63
CA ASP A 45 1.93 19.69 -13.74
C ASP A 45 2.79 19.71 -15.02
N GLN A 46 2.89 20.89 -15.66
CA GLN A 46 3.61 21.08 -16.93
C GLN A 46 5.06 20.57 -16.92
N ASP A 47 5.70 20.52 -15.75
CA ASP A 47 7.10 20.10 -15.60
C ASP A 47 7.27 18.64 -15.10
N LEU A 48 6.17 17.89 -14.93
CA LEU A 48 6.22 16.53 -14.37
C LEU A 48 6.24 15.47 -15.47
N SER A 49 7.42 14.94 -15.77
CA SER A 49 7.57 13.84 -16.74
C SER A 49 7.17 12.49 -16.14
N ARG A 50 6.71 11.57 -17.00
CA ARG A 50 6.38 10.19 -16.60
C ARG A 50 7.55 9.48 -15.91
N ASP A 51 8.79 9.68 -16.37
CA ASP A 51 9.98 9.08 -15.75
C ASP A 51 10.20 9.59 -14.31
N GLN A 52 9.99 10.88 -14.07
CA GLN A 52 10.05 11.44 -12.71
C GLN A 52 8.97 10.83 -11.81
N MET A 53 7.74 10.66 -12.32
CA MET A 53 6.66 10.01 -11.58
C MET A 53 6.99 8.57 -11.21
N LEU A 54 7.54 7.80 -12.15
CA LEU A 54 7.94 6.40 -11.92
C LEU A 54 9.08 6.28 -10.90
N ARG A 55 10.08 7.16 -10.95
CA ARG A 55 11.19 7.16 -9.98
C ARG A 55 10.73 7.58 -8.59
N GLN A 56 9.89 8.60 -8.51
CA GLN A 56 9.35 9.08 -7.25
C GLN A 56 8.42 8.04 -6.62
N SER A 57 7.54 7.42 -7.42
CA SER A 57 6.62 6.40 -6.94
C SER A 57 7.37 5.20 -6.39
N PHE A 58 8.46 4.76 -7.05
CA PHE A 58 9.29 3.66 -6.53
C PHE A 58 9.70 3.92 -5.08
N LEU A 59 10.37 5.04 -4.78
CA LEU A 59 10.80 5.32 -3.41
C LEU A 59 9.63 5.50 -2.45
N GLN A 60 8.59 6.22 -2.90
CA GLN A 60 7.41 6.50 -2.10
C GLN A 60 6.74 5.21 -1.61
N TYR A 61 6.47 4.24 -2.50
CA TYR A 61 5.73 3.04 -2.14
C TYR A 61 6.54 2.02 -1.36
N GLN A 62 7.87 2.04 -1.47
CA GLN A 62 8.72 1.32 -0.53
C GLN A 62 8.55 1.87 0.90
N LEU A 63 8.54 3.20 1.05
CA LEU A 63 8.36 3.85 2.35
C LEU A 63 6.94 3.70 2.91
N VAL A 64 5.91 3.72 2.06
CA VAL A 64 4.52 3.46 2.45
C VAL A 64 4.40 2.07 3.06
N GLY A 65 4.86 1.03 2.36
CA GLY A 65 4.79 -0.34 2.88
C GLY A 65 5.54 -0.50 4.21
N ILE A 66 6.70 0.14 4.37
CA ILE A 66 7.44 0.14 5.64
C ILE A 66 6.63 0.86 6.75
N GLY A 67 6.20 2.10 6.49
CA GLY A 67 5.57 2.94 7.51
C GLY A 67 4.21 2.41 7.94
N GLU A 68 3.38 2.00 6.98
CA GLU A 68 2.04 1.49 7.26
C GLU A 68 2.09 0.16 8.01
N GLU A 69 2.94 -0.79 7.62
CA GLU A 69 3.05 -2.05 8.36
C GLU A 69 3.66 -1.87 9.75
N MET A 70 4.64 -0.98 9.91
CA MET A 70 5.18 -0.66 11.24
C MET A 70 4.08 -0.08 12.16
N LEU A 71 3.21 0.78 11.65
CA LEU A 71 2.11 1.36 12.41
C LEU A 71 0.98 0.34 12.67
N PHE A 72 0.38 -0.18 11.60
CA PHE A 72 -0.83 -0.99 11.73
C PHE A 72 -0.55 -2.36 12.33
N ARG A 73 0.59 -2.98 12.03
CA ARG A 73 0.92 -4.35 12.48
C ARG A 73 1.81 -4.28 13.70
N GLY A 74 2.91 -3.54 13.58
CA GLY A 74 3.89 -3.38 14.66
C GLY A 74 3.34 -2.71 15.92
N VAL A 75 2.47 -1.69 15.77
CA VAL A 75 1.91 -0.94 16.90
C VAL A 75 0.46 -1.32 17.18
N ILE A 76 -0.45 -1.12 16.22
CA ILE A 76 -1.90 -1.24 16.46
C ILE A 76 -2.30 -2.70 16.70
N GLN A 77 -2.06 -3.61 15.75
CA GLN A 77 -2.41 -5.03 15.89
C GLN A 77 -1.72 -5.66 17.10
N ARG A 78 -0.43 -5.36 17.31
CA ARG A 78 0.31 -5.86 18.48
C ARG A 78 -0.30 -5.39 19.81
N SER A 79 -0.69 -4.12 19.89
CA SER A 79 -1.32 -3.56 21.09
C SER A 79 -2.69 -4.18 21.34
N LEU A 80 -3.50 -4.35 20.30
CA LEU A 80 -4.80 -5.01 20.36
C LEU A 80 -4.67 -6.47 20.81
N PHE A 81 -3.70 -7.21 20.27
CA PHE A 81 -3.43 -8.58 20.69
C PHE A 81 -3.07 -8.65 22.19
N ASN A 82 -2.17 -7.78 22.66
CA ASN A 82 -1.79 -7.72 24.06
C ASN A 82 -2.98 -7.35 24.97
N LEU A 83 -3.87 -6.47 24.50
CA LEU A 83 -5.08 -6.08 25.23
C LEU A 83 -6.06 -7.25 25.33
N TYR A 84 -6.39 -7.89 24.22
CA TYR A 84 -7.36 -9.00 24.18
C TYR A 84 -6.85 -10.23 24.93
N SER A 85 -5.54 -10.49 24.89
CA SER A 85 -4.92 -11.63 25.59
C SER A 85 -5.00 -11.54 27.12
N LYS A 86 -5.41 -10.39 27.69
CA LYS A 86 -5.65 -10.26 29.13
C LYS A 86 -6.93 -10.94 29.60
N GLY A 87 -7.91 -11.13 28.70
CA GLY A 87 -9.23 -11.64 29.04
C GLY A 87 -9.76 -12.74 28.13
N PHE A 88 -9.12 -12.98 26.98
CA PHE A 88 -9.54 -13.97 25.99
C PHE A 88 -8.44 -14.99 25.69
N SER A 89 -8.81 -16.09 25.03
CA SER A 89 -7.85 -17.08 24.53
C SER A 89 -6.90 -16.44 23.50
N LYS A 90 -5.70 -17.01 23.35
CA LYS A 90 -4.69 -16.51 22.39
C LYS A 90 -5.21 -16.53 20.95
N GLY A 91 -5.88 -17.60 20.54
CA GLY A 91 -6.47 -17.72 19.21
C GLY A 91 -7.56 -16.68 18.92
N PHE A 92 -8.46 -16.42 19.88
CA PHE A 92 -9.45 -15.35 19.75
C PHE A 92 -8.76 -13.98 19.68
N SER A 93 -7.81 -13.73 20.59
CA SER A 93 -7.05 -12.48 20.63
C SER A 93 -6.31 -12.21 19.34
N ARG A 94 -5.71 -13.24 18.74
CA ARG A 94 -5.02 -13.19 17.44
C ARG A 94 -5.98 -12.71 16.35
N TRP A 95 -7.06 -13.46 16.10
CA TRP A 95 -7.97 -13.12 15.00
C TRP A 95 -8.73 -11.80 15.24
N SER A 96 -9.14 -11.50 16.46
CA SER A 96 -9.75 -10.21 16.79
C SER A 96 -8.77 -9.05 16.57
N SER A 97 -7.50 -9.20 16.95
CA SER A 97 -6.50 -8.16 16.70
C SER A 97 -6.26 -7.92 15.21
N ILE A 98 -6.20 -8.99 14.40
CA ILE A 98 -6.09 -8.91 12.94
C ILE A 98 -7.29 -8.16 12.39
N LEU A 99 -8.51 -8.62 12.66
CA LEU A 99 -9.72 -8.05 12.08
C LEU A 99 -9.93 -6.59 12.48
N THR A 100 -9.68 -6.23 13.74
CA THR A 100 -9.81 -4.85 14.22
C THR A 100 -8.75 -3.94 13.60
N ALA A 101 -7.48 -4.37 13.54
CA ALA A 101 -6.43 -3.58 12.88
C ALA A 101 -6.70 -3.40 11.39
N SER A 102 -7.21 -4.43 10.70
CA SER A 102 -7.60 -4.36 9.30
C SER A 102 -8.79 -3.45 9.05
N ALA A 103 -9.77 -3.42 9.97
CA ALA A 103 -10.89 -2.48 9.89
C ALA A 103 -10.42 -1.03 10.00
N LEU A 104 -9.51 -0.74 10.93
CA LEU A 104 -8.88 0.58 11.07
C LEU A 104 -8.06 0.94 9.83
N PHE A 105 -7.32 -0.03 9.27
CA PHE A 105 -6.56 0.14 8.04
C PHE A 105 -7.47 0.47 6.86
N GLY A 106 -8.55 -0.28 6.66
CA GLY A 106 -9.55 0.00 5.64
C GLY A 106 -10.25 1.35 5.83
N ALA A 107 -10.55 1.74 7.06
CA ALA A 107 -11.15 3.04 7.37
C ALA A 107 -10.21 4.24 7.10
N ALA A 108 -8.89 4.03 7.18
CA ALA A 108 -7.90 5.04 6.82
C ALA A 108 -7.75 5.24 5.30
N HIS A 109 -8.35 4.37 4.51
CA HIS A 109 -8.30 4.39 3.05
C HIS A 109 -9.57 4.99 2.45
N THR A 110 -9.44 5.62 1.28
CA THR A 110 -10.56 6.29 0.61
C THR A 110 -10.78 5.80 -0.82
N GLY A 111 -9.81 5.08 -1.40
CA GLY A 111 -9.79 4.76 -2.84
C GLY A 111 -9.49 5.97 -3.71
N GLN A 112 -9.22 7.14 -3.10
CA GLN A 112 -8.86 8.34 -3.83
C GLN A 112 -7.37 8.32 -4.15
N GLY A 113 -7.07 8.55 -5.41
CA GLY A 113 -5.74 8.55 -5.96
C GLY A 113 -5.14 7.15 -6.02
N PHE A 114 -3.83 7.06 -5.83
CA PHE A 114 -3.11 5.79 -5.79
C PHE A 114 -3.23 5.11 -4.42
N THR A 115 -4.39 5.24 -3.78
CA THR A 115 -4.72 4.55 -2.52
C THR A 115 -5.78 3.49 -2.79
N ALA A 116 -5.72 2.37 -2.07
CA ALA A 116 -6.72 1.31 -2.20
C ALA A 116 -8.11 1.79 -1.74
N THR A 117 -9.18 1.20 -2.27
CA THR A 117 -10.54 1.41 -1.72
C THR A 117 -10.62 0.87 -0.29
N PRO A 118 -11.51 1.40 0.57
CA PRO A 118 -11.64 0.92 1.95
C PRO A 118 -11.80 -0.60 2.07
N ALA A 119 -12.59 -1.20 1.18
CA ALA A 119 -12.83 -2.64 1.16
C ALA A 119 -11.59 -3.44 0.71
N ALA A 120 -10.88 -2.98 -0.33
CA ALA A 120 -9.66 -3.63 -0.78
C ALA A 120 -8.55 -3.52 0.29
N ALA A 121 -8.41 -2.34 0.90
CA ALA A 121 -7.50 -2.11 2.01
C ALA A 121 -7.82 -3.02 3.19
N PHE A 122 -9.09 -3.16 3.58
CA PHE A 122 -9.49 -4.11 4.63
C PHE A 122 -9.05 -5.55 4.33
N ILE A 123 -9.34 -6.04 3.12
CA ILE A 123 -9.00 -7.41 2.70
C ILE A 123 -7.48 -7.63 2.73
N MET A 124 -6.72 -6.72 2.10
CA MET A 124 -5.25 -6.77 2.15
C MET A 124 -4.75 -6.62 3.58
N GLY A 125 -5.44 -5.84 4.41
CA GLY A 125 -5.07 -5.67 5.79
C GLY A 125 -5.20 -6.94 6.61
N VAL A 126 -6.23 -7.75 6.37
CA VAL A 126 -6.38 -9.09 6.97
C VAL A 126 -5.25 -9.99 6.52
N TYR A 127 -4.90 -9.95 5.23
CA TYR A 127 -3.79 -10.71 4.68
C TYR A 127 -2.44 -10.34 5.34
N PHE A 128 -2.10 -9.05 5.40
CA PHE A 128 -0.89 -8.57 6.06
C PHE A 128 -0.89 -8.86 7.56
N GLY A 129 -2.04 -8.76 8.23
CA GLY A 129 -2.17 -9.09 9.64
C GLY A 129 -1.95 -10.58 9.93
N TRP A 130 -2.34 -11.46 9.00
CA TRP A 130 -2.07 -12.89 9.08
C TRP A 130 -0.59 -13.22 8.84
N LEU A 131 0.06 -12.60 7.84
CA LEU A 131 1.51 -12.72 7.63
C LEU A 131 2.31 -12.21 8.82
N TYR A 132 1.88 -11.07 9.39
CA TYR A 132 2.51 -10.50 10.57
C TYR A 132 2.42 -11.42 11.77
N HIS A 133 1.31 -12.16 11.91
CA HIS A 133 1.02 -12.97 13.09
C HIS A 133 0.71 -14.42 12.68
N PRO A 134 1.72 -15.20 12.24
CA PRO A 134 1.52 -16.52 11.62
C PRO A 134 1.06 -17.60 12.61
N ALA A 135 1.48 -17.51 13.87
CA ALA A 135 1.13 -18.43 14.95
C ALA A 135 1.00 -17.69 16.29
N ASP A 136 0.42 -18.36 17.29
CA ASP A 136 0.17 -17.76 18.60
C ASP A 136 1.47 -17.27 19.27
N GLY A 137 1.55 -15.97 19.53
CA GLY A 137 2.73 -15.33 20.12
C GLY A 137 3.90 -15.06 19.15
N GLU A 138 3.79 -15.43 17.88
CA GLU A 138 4.81 -15.19 16.86
C GLU A 138 4.49 -13.95 16.03
N PHE A 139 5.53 -13.16 15.72
CA PHE A 139 5.35 -11.92 15.00
C PHE A 139 6.51 -11.62 14.05
N ASN A 140 6.20 -11.35 12.78
CA ASN A 140 7.20 -11.05 11.75
C ASN A 140 6.77 -9.87 10.87
N LEU A 141 7.51 -8.76 10.93
CA LEU A 141 7.22 -7.59 10.08
C LEU A 141 7.85 -7.68 8.69
N VAL A 142 8.83 -8.57 8.47
CA VAL A 142 9.63 -8.55 7.24
C VAL A 142 8.76 -8.83 6.02
N GLU A 143 8.03 -9.94 6.05
CA GLU A 143 7.20 -10.37 4.93
C GLU A 143 6.02 -9.41 4.63
N PRO A 144 5.19 -8.97 5.60
CA PRO A 144 4.12 -8.02 5.29
C PRO A 144 4.66 -6.70 4.73
N ILE A 145 5.78 -6.18 5.25
CA ILE A 145 6.43 -4.98 4.68
C ILE A 145 6.83 -5.24 3.22
N ALA A 146 7.46 -6.38 2.95
CA ALA A 146 7.92 -6.72 1.61
C ALA A 146 6.74 -6.84 0.63
N VAL A 147 5.70 -7.58 0.99
CA VAL A 147 4.52 -7.75 0.12
C VAL A 147 3.87 -6.41 -0.14
N HIS A 148 3.60 -5.60 0.89
CA HIS A 148 2.96 -4.30 0.72
C HIS A 148 3.78 -3.38 -0.19
N SER A 149 5.08 -3.26 0.08
CA SER A 149 5.98 -2.38 -0.69
C SER A 149 6.05 -2.77 -2.17
N TRP A 150 6.22 -4.07 -2.46
CA TRP A 150 6.30 -4.55 -3.84
C TRP A 150 4.96 -4.54 -4.56
N TRP A 151 3.88 -4.90 -3.87
CA TRP A 151 2.54 -4.85 -4.44
C TRP A 151 2.21 -3.44 -4.92
N ASP A 152 2.39 -2.43 -4.07
CA ASP A 152 2.10 -1.04 -4.41
C ASP A 152 3.04 -0.53 -5.50
N THR A 153 4.32 -0.86 -5.42
CA THR A 153 5.31 -0.46 -6.44
C THR A 153 4.93 -0.99 -7.81
N ILE A 154 4.59 -2.29 -7.91
CA ILE A 154 4.19 -2.90 -9.19
C ILE A 154 2.88 -2.28 -9.67
N LEU A 155 1.87 -2.19 -8.80
CA LEU A 155 0.56 -1.67 -9.17
C LEU A 155 0.66 -0.23 -9.69
N VAL A 156 1.35 0.64 -8.97
CA VAL A 156 1.46 2.05 -9.31
C VAL A 156 2.37 2.26 -10.52
N HIS A 157 3.45 1.50 -10.63
CA HIS A 157 4.27 1.50 -11.85
C HIS A 157 3.40 1.20 -13.08
N ARG A 158 2.56 0.16 -13.01
CA ARG A 158 1.65 -0.19 -14.12
C ARG A 158 0.60 0.89 -14.35
N MET A 159 -0.01 1.45 -13.29
CA MET A 159 -0.95 2.55 -13.42
C MET A 159 -0.34 3.75 -14.13
N ILE A 160 0.90 4.12 -13.83
CA ILE A 160 1.60 5.24 -14.46
C ILE A 160 2.04 4.89 -15.89
N SER A 161 2.50 3.66 -16.13
CA SER A 161 2.98 3.24 -17.46
C SER A 161 1.87 3.04 -18.48
N GLU A 162 0.70 2.55 -18.05
CA GLU A 162 -0.41 2.18 -18.94
C GLU A 162 -1.44 3.31 -19.14
N SER A 163 -1.28 4.46 -18.46
CA SER A 163 -2.22 5.58 -18.50
C SER A 163 -1.83 6.71 -19.45
N GLN A 164 -2.85 7.51 -19.79
CA GLN A 164 -2.66 8.76 -20.53
C GLN A 164 -2.35 9.92 -19.56
N PHE A 165 -1.59 10.90 -20.04
CA PHE A 165 -1.26 12.10 -19.28
C PHE A 165 -1.56 13.33 -20.11
N THR A 166 -2.22 14.30 -19.49
CA THR A 166 -2.47 15.64 -20.05
C THR A 166 -1.98 16.69 -19.07
N GLU A 167 -1.38 17.76 -19.58
CA GLU A 167 -1.02 18.88 -18.73
C GLU A 167 -2.28 19.52 -18.15
N ARG A 168 -2.26 19.79 -16.84
CA ARG A 168 -3.38 20.45 -16.17
C ARG A 168 -3.47 21.92 -16.59
N SER A 169 -4.69 22.44 -16.69
CA SER A 169 -4.92 23.88 -16.95
C SER A 169 -4.56 24.73 -15.71
N GLU A 170 -4.27 26.01 -15.93
CA GLU A 170 -4.02 26.94 -14.82
C GLU A 170 -5.27 27.06 -13.93
N GLY A 171 -5.11 26.83 -12.62
CA GLY A 171 -6.24 26.79 -11.67
C GLY A 171 -7.05 25.48 -11.67
N GLU A 172 -6.64 24.47 -12.44
CA GLU A 172 -7.23 23.13 -12.38
C GLU A 172 -6.80 22.40 -11.09
N THR A 173 -7.81 21.89 -10.40
CA THR A 173 -7.72 21.17 -9.13
C THR A 173 -8.52 19.87 -9.23
N ALA A 174 -8.31 18.93 -8.30
CA ALA A 174 -9.05 17.66 -8.27
C ALA A 174 -10.57 17.86 -8.07
N LYS A 175 -11.01 19.07 -7.68
CA LYS A 175 -12.41 19.42 -7.43
C LYS A 175 -13.12 20.05 -8.63
N ASN A 176 -12.39 20.61 -9.59
CA ASN A 176 -12.94 21.37 -10.72
C ASN A 176 -12.44 20.89 -12.10
N ALA A 177 -11.65 19.80 -12.14
CA ALA A 177 -11.33 19.11 -13.38
C ALA A 177 -12.61 18.65 -14.09
N ASN A 178 -12.74 18.99 -15.38
CA ASN A 178 -13.93 18.67 -16.17
C ASN A 178 -13.95 17.16 -16.45
N LEU A 179 -14.74 16.41 -15.69
CA LEU A 179 -14.91 14.97 -15.88
C LEU A 179 -15.62 14.73 -17.22
N SER A 180 -14.87 14.36 -18.27
CA SER A 180 -15.50 13.79 -19.46
C SER A 180 -16.25 12.52 -19.06
N THR A 181 -17.50 12.39 -19.50
CA THR A 181 -18.42 11.30 -19.19
C THR A 181 -17.75 9.94 -19.44
N GLY A 182 -17.45 9.19 -18.38
CA GLY A 182 -16.83 7.86 -18.45
C GLY A 182 -15.50 7.72 -17.70
N SER A 183 -14.91 8.82 -17.22
CA SER A 183 -13.66 8.83 -16.46
C SER A 183 -13.89 8.55 -14.97
N ARG A 184 -13.13 7.58 -14.41
CA ARG A 184 -13.17 7.24 -12.97
C ARG A 184 -11.97 7.86 -12.26
N PHE A 185 -12.21 8.98 -11.57
CA PHE A 185 -11.35 9.61 -10.54
C PHE A 185 -9.90 9.97 -10.91
N TYR A 186 -9.50 11.22 -10.67
CA TYR A 186 -8.17 11.75 -11.01
C TYR A 186 -7.40 12.19 -9.76
N PRO A 187 -6.35 11.47 -9.30
CA PRO A 187 -5.36 12.08 -8.42
C PRO A 187 -4.59 13.15 -9.17
N LEU A 188 -4.46 14.31 -8.54
CA LEU A 188 -3.44 15.29 -8.90
C LEU A 188 -2.12 14.89 -8.25
N PHE A 189 -1.08 14.74 -9.06
CA PHE A 189 0.28 14.79 -8.56
C PHE A 189 0.75 16.25 -8.55
N GLY A 190 1.17 16.72 -7.38
CA GLY A 190 1.76 18.04 -7.21
C GLY A 190 2.64 18.04 -5.97
N LEU A 191 3.87 17.54 -6.08
CA LEU A 191 4.90 17.75 -5.07
C LEU A 191 5.91 18.73 -5.67
N ARG A 192 5.70 20.04 -5.43
CA ARG A 192 6.76 21.03 -5.64
C ARG A 192 7.78 20.88 -4.52
N VAL A 193 8.79 20.04 -4.72
CA VAL A 193 10.02 20.11 -3.91
C VAL A 193 11.03 20.92 -4.72
N ARG A 194 11.14 22.21 -4.39
CA ARG A 194 12.27 23.03 -4.84
C ARG A 194 13.40 22.81 -3.84
N PHE A 195 14.54 22.29 -4.29
CA PHE A 195 15.81 22.49 -3.61
C PHE A 195 16.42 23.81 -4.08
#